data_AF-A0A959NHU2-F1
#
_entry.id   AF-A0A959NHU2-F1
#
_cell.length_a   1.000
_cell.length_b   1.000
_cell.length_c   1.000
_cell.angle_alpha   90.00
_cell.angle_beta   90.00
_cell.angle_gamma   90.00
#
_symmetry.space_group_name_H-M   'P 1'
#
loop_
_entity.id
_entity.type
_entity.pdbx_description
1 polymer ?
#
loop_
_entity_poly.entity_id
_entity_poly.type
_entity_poly.pdbx_seq_one_letter_code
_entity_poly.pdbx_strand_id
1 'polypeptide(L)'
;MKNIILLFSALFFCTINFAQKKWTADGQVSLDQFSSWQPRNIGPAGMSGRIVAIDVVEKDPSIIYLGAASGGVWKTENSGASWTPVFDKAPIQNIGAIAIQQSNPDVVWVGTGEGNPRNSLNIGKGIYKSLDAGKTWTLMGLEKTRNIHRVRIDPTDPNTVYVAAIGNPYAPHSERGVFKTTDGGQTWKRILFVNDTTGCAELVMDPSNPNKLIACMWQHYRQPWRMQ
;
A
#
# COMPACT_ATOMS: atom_id res chain seq x y z
N MET A 1 -88.47 -27.51 43.42
CA MET A 1 -87.52 -27.22 42.31
C MET A 1 -86.64 -26.06 42.75
N LYS A 2 -85.33 -26.30 42.89
CA LYS A 2 -84.36 -25.39 43.51
C LYS A 2 -83.75 -24.50 42.43
N ASN A 3 -83.80 -23.17 42.60
CA ASN A 3 -82.94 -22.23 41.88
C ASN A 3 -82.03 -21.54 42.92
N ILE A 4 -80.73 -21.85 42.85
CA ILE A 4 -79.67 -21.26 43.65
C ILE A 4 -79.14 -20.04 42.88
N ILE A 5 -79.14 -18.87 43.51
CA ILE A 5 -78.53 -17.63 43.01
C ILE A 5 -77.14 -17.53 43.67
N LEU A 6 -76.09 -17.50 42.85
CA LEU A 6 -74.70 -17.30 43.26
C LEU A 6 -74.39 -15.79 43.32
N LEU A 7 -74.01 -15.30 44.50
CA LEU A 7 -73.40 -13.98 44.68
C LEU A 7 -71.88 -14.09 44.47
N PHE A 8 -71.34 -13.31 43.53
CA PHE A 8 -69.92 -13.14 43.29
C PHE A 8 -69.34 -12.09 44.27
N SER A 9 -68.38 -12.47 45.09
CA SER A 9 -67.53 -11.55 45.86
C SER A 9 -66.24 -11.26 45.08
N ALA A 10 -65.96 -9.98 44.83
CA ALA A 10 -64.76 -9.53 44.15
C ALA A 10 -63.59 -9.40 45.14
N LEU A 11 -62.51 -10.17 44.94
CA LEU A 11 -61.22 -9.95 45.61
C LEU A 11 -60.37 -9.00 44.77
N PHE A 12 -60.04 -7.84 45.33
CA PHE A 12 -59.13 -6.86 44.73
C PHE A 12 -57.68 -7.21 45.11
N PHE A 13 -56.90 -7.77 44.17
CA PHE A 13 -55.46 -7.96 44.33
C PHE A 13 -54.73 -6.69 43.88
N CYS A 14 -54.07 -6.00 44.82
CA CYS A 14 -53.22 -4.85 44.51
C CYS A 14 -51.82 -5.35 44.11
N THR A 15 -51.50 -5.35 42.82
CA THR A 15 -50.15 -5.68 42.33
C THR A 15 -49.30 -4.42 42.30
N ILE A 16 -48.26 -4.36 43.13
CA ILE A 16 -47.23 -3.33 43.09
C ILE A 16 -46.32 -3.61 41.89
N ASN A 17 -46.41 -2.80 40.83
CA ASN A 17 -45.49 -2.87 39.70
C ASN A 17 -44.19 -2.12 40.06
N PHE A 18 -43.11 -2.86 40.31
CA PHE A 18 -41.76 -2.31 40.22
C PHE A 18 -41.43 -2.06 38.74
N ALA A 19 -41.47 -0.80 38.30
CA ALA A 19 -41.02 -0.44 36.97
C ALA A 19 -39.49 -0.65 36.87
N GLN A 20 -39.06 -1.76 36.26
CA GLN A 20 -37.69 -1.88 35.77
C GLN A 20 -37.49 -0.84 34.66
N LYS A 21 -36.60 0.12 34.89
CA LYS A 21 -36.16 1.07 33.86
C LYS A 21 -35.51 0.27 32.72
N LYS A 22 -36.23 0.06 31.63
CA LYS A 22 -35.67 -0.45 30.38
C LYS A 22 -34.60 0.54 29.93
N TRP A 23 -33.35 0.08 29.86
CA TRP A 23 -32.32 0.78 29.10
C TRP A 23 -32.70 0.67 27.64
N THR A 24 -33.42 1.67 27.11
CA THR A 24 -33.53 1.82 25.66
C THR A 24 -32.24 2.46 25.19
N ALA A 25 -31.49 1.75 24.33
CA ALA A 25 -30.33 2.30 23.65
C ALA A 25 -30.80 3.25 22.55
N ASP A 26 -31.48 4.35 22.92
CA ASP A 26 -32.03 5.35 22.00
C ASP A 26 -31.03 6.48 21.72
N GLY A 27 -29.76 6.13 21.54
CA GLY A 27 -28.74 7.05 21.07
C GLY A 27 -28.23 6.60 19.72
N GLN A 28 -28.86 7.04 18.62
CA GLN A 28 -28.18 7.01 17.33
C GLN A 28 -26.96 7.94 17.45
N VAL A 29 -25.78 7.35 17.60
CA VAL A 29 -24.52 8.11 17.59
C VAL A 29 -24.31 8.60 16.16
N SER A 30 -24.48 9.90 15.93
CA SER A 30 -24.15 10.50 14.64
C SER A 30 -22.62 10.54 14.47
N LEU A 31 -22.13 10.13 13.28
CA LEU A 31 -20.72 10.25 12.93
C LEU A 31 -20.25 11.71 12.89
N ASP A 32 -21.16 12.67 12.75
CA ASP A 32 -20.85 14.11 12.78
C ASP A 32 -20.22 14.53 14.11
N GLN A 33 -20.54 13.83 15.21
CA GLN A 33 -19.95 14.06 16.53
C GLN A 33 -18.44 13.80 16.58
N PHE A 34 -17.93 13.01 15.62
CA PHE A 34 -16.51 12.67 15.50
C PHE A 34 -15.81 13.40 14.35
N SER A 35 -16.51 14.29 13.63
CA SER A 35 -15.96 15.01 12.47
C SER A 35 -14.72 15.85 12.80
N SER A 36 -14.60 16.32 14.05
CA SER A 36 -13.45 17.08 14.54
C SER A 36 -12.31 16.22 15.08
N TRP A 37 -12.51 14.90 15.23
CA TRP A 37 -11.51 14.03 15.80
C TRP A 37 -10.41 13.76 14.78
N GLN A 38 -9.18 14.13 15.14
CA GLN A 38 -8.01 13.86 14.33
C GLN A 38 -7.24 12.68 14.95
N PRO A 39 -6.99 11.61 14.18
CA PRO A 39 -6.04 10.58 14.59
C PRO A 39 -4.69 11.23 14.90
N ARG A 40 -4.11 10.95 16.07
CA ARG A 40 -2.76 11.40 16.41
C ARG A 40 -1.84 10.19 16.52
N ASN A 41 -0.65 10.30 15.95
CA ASN A 41 0.39 9.30 16.16
C ASN A 41 0.85 9.37 17.63
N ILE A 42 0.82 8.23 18.35
CA ILE A 42 1.29 8.12 19.74
C ILE A 42 2.62 7.37 19.84
N GLY A 43 3.31 7.19 18.71
CA GLY A 43 4.47 6.32 18.58
C GLY A 43 4.09 4.83 18.57
N PRO A 44 5.02 3.95 18.15
CA PRO A 44 4.79 2.51 18.21
C PRO A 44 4.88 2.02 19.66
N ALA A 45 3.92 1.19 20.09
CA ALA A 45 3.95 0.52 21.39
C ALA A 45 4.88 -0.70 21.43
N GLY A 46 5.40 -1.16 20.27
CA GLY A 46 6.28 -2.34 20.20
C GLY A 46 6.99 -2.48 18.84
N MET A 47 6.27 -2.81 17.77
CA MET A 47 6.84 -2.92 16.42
C MET A 47 6.44 -1.73 15.54
N SER A 48 7.43 -1.13 14.89
CA SER A 48 7.20 -0.23 13.74
C SER A 48 6.90 -1.04 12.47
N GLY A 49 6.37 -0.37 11.45
CA GLY A 49 6.11 -0.98 10.14
C GLY A 49 7.40 -1.38 9.40
N ARG A 50 7.24 -2.09 8.28
CA ARG A 50 8.36 -2.47 7.41
C ARG A 50 8.61 -1.38 6.38
N ILE A 51 9.84 -0.88 6.34
CA ILE A 51 10.34 -0.06 5.25
C ILE A 51 11.03 -0.99 4.26
N VAL A 52 10.61 -0.94 2.99
CA VAL A 52 11.04 -1.88 1.94
C VAL A 52 11.69 -1.20 0.74
N ALA A 53 11.58 0.13 0.67
CA ALA A 53 12.26 0.95 -0.32
C ALA A 53 12.83 2.20 0.34
N ILE A 54 13.99 2.63 -0.14
CA ILE A 54 14.65 3.88 0.21
C ILE A 54 15.36 4.40 -1.03
N ASP A 55 15.30 5.70 -1.24
CA ASP A 55 16.16 6.40 -2.21
C ASP A 55 16.49 7.80 -1.69
N VAL A 56 17.61 8.36 -2.16
CA VAL A 56 18.17 9.62 -1.68
C VAL A 56 18.59 10.50 -2.85
N VAL A 57 18.49 11.82 -2.68
CA VAL A 57 19.07 12.77 -3.63
C VAL A 57 20.58 12.80 -3.42
N GLU A 58 21.37 12.35 -4.39
CA GLU A 58 22.83 12.18 -4.23
C GLU A 58 23.55 13.51 -3.97
N LYS A 59 23.09 14.59 -4.62
CA LYS A 59 23.66 15.93 -4.46
C LYS A 59 23.27 16.61 -3.14
N ASP A 60 22.17 16.17 -2.53
CA ASP A 60 21.68 16.68 -1.25
C ASP A 60 21.08 15.53 -0.42
N PRO A 61 21.93 14.78 0.31
CA PRO A 61 21.48 13.63 1.09
C PRO A 61 20.55 13.96 2.27
N SER A 62 20.25 15.24 2.50
CA SER A 62 19.20 15.63 3.45
C SER A 62 17.79 15.27 2.96
N ILE A 63 17.64 15.05 1.65
CA ILE A 63 16.38 14.69 0.99
C ILE A 63 16.32 13.18 0.75
N ILE A 64 15.45 12.49 1.49
CA ILE A 64 15.32 11.02 1.44
C ILE A 64 13.84 10.67 1.27
N TYR A 65 13.57 9.63 0.49
CA TYR A 65 12.25 9.03 0.33
C TYR A 65 12.27 7.60 0.87
N LEU A 66 11.24 7.22 1.64
CA LEU A 66 11.03 5.87 2.15
C LEU A 66 9.71 5.31 1.65
N GLY A 67 9.70 4.03 1.31
CA GLY A 67 8.51 3.27 0.94
C GLY A 67 8.20 2.23 2.01
N ALA A 68 7.04 2.36 2.64
CA ALA A 68 6.55 1.39 3.59
C ALA A 68 5.77 0.27 2.90
N ALA A 69 5.91 -0.97 3.37
CA ALA A 69 5.20 -2.12 2.81
C ALA A 69 3.67 -1.95 2.85
N SER A 70 3.15 -1.15 3.80
CA SER A 70 1.71 -0.86 3.99
C SER A 70 1.51 0.49 4.68
N GLY A 71 2.16 1.54 4.18
CA GLY A 71 2.12 2.87 4.80
C GLY A 71 2.52 4.01 3.88
N GLY A 72 2.48 3.80 2.57
CA GLY A 72 2.75 4.84 1.58
C GLY A 72 4.22 5.24 1.47
N VAL A 73 4.43 6.42 0.86
CA VAL A 73 5.74 7.04 0.69
C VAL A 73 5.89 8.19 1.68
N TRP A 74 7.06 8.26 2.30
CA TRP A 74 7.45 9.29 3.25
C TRP A 74 8.66 10.04 2.71
N LYS A 75 8.67 11.37 2.86
CA LYS A 75 9.77 12.24 2.48
C LYS A 75 10.33 12.93 3.72
N THR A 76 11.65 13.08 3.78
CA THR A 76 12.33 14.01 4.67
C THR A 76 13.14 14.99 3.83
N GLU A 77 13.33 16.20 4.33
CA GLU A 77 14.21 17.23 3.78
C GLU A 77 15.20 17.74 4.86
N ASN A 78 15.33 16.98 5.95
CA ASN A 78 16.17 17.33 7.09
C ASN A 78 16.91 16.10 7.65
N SER A 79 17.44 15.27 6.75
CA SER A 79 18.27 14.09 7.09
C SER A 79 17.57 13.09 8.02
N GLY A 80 16.24 12.98 7.90
CA GLY A 80 15.44 12.02 8.66
C GLY A 80 15.00 12.47 10.05
N ALA A 81 15.24 13.73 10.43
CA ALA A 81 14.77 14.28 11.72
C ALA A 81 13.24 14.37 11.78
N SER A 82 12.58 14.66 10.65
CA SER A 82 11.12 14.59 10.51
C SER A 82 10.71 14.07 9.13
N TRP A 83 9.53 13.45 9.06
CA TRP A 83 9.01 12.81 7.86
C TRP A 83 7.60 13.29 7.55
N THR A 84 7.33 13.53 6.27
CA THR A 84 6.01 13.91 5.75
C THR A 84 5.49 12.80 4.83
N PRO A 85 4.27 12.30 5.02
CA PRO A 85 3.67 11.37 4.07
C PRO A 85 3.34 12.13 2.77
N VAL A 86 3.74 11.56 1.65
CA VAL A 86 3.57 12.17 0.32
C VAL A 86 2.73 11.30 -0.62
N PHE A 87 2.19 10.17 -0.16
CA PHE A 87 1.41 9.24 -1.00
C PHE A 87 -0.04 9.03 -0.53
N ASP A 88 -0.51 9.78 0.47
CA ASP A 88 -1.81 9.55 1.13
C ASP A 88 -3.03 9.67 0.20
N LYS A 89 -2.91 10.45 -0.88
CA LYS A 89 -3.98 10.63 -1.87
C LYS A 89 -4.05 9.50 -2.90
N ALA A 90 -3.03 8.64 -2.97
CA ALA A 90 -3.03 7.51 -3.88
C ALA A 90 -4.02 6.43 -3.41
N PRO A 91 -4.63 5.65 -4.33
CA PRO A 91 -5.64 4.65 -3.98
C PRO A 91 -5.07 3.41 -3.28
N ILE A 92 -3.74 3.33 -3.10
CA ILE A 92 -3.06 2.19 -2.48
C ILE A 92 -1.83 2.66 -1.72
N GLN A 93 -1.52 2.00 -0.61
CA GLN A 93 -0.43 2.39 0.29
C GLN A 93 0.68 1.35 0.42
N ASN A 94 0.69 0.37 -0.48
CA ASN A 94 1.65 -0.73 -0.46
C ASN A 94 2.78 -0.38 -1.42
N ILE A 95 3.96 -0.06 -0.89
CA ILE A 95 5.11 0.33 -1.71
C ILE A 95 6.06 -0.85 -1.86
N GLY A 96 6.62 -1.02 -3.06
CA GLY A 96 7.65 -2.01 -3.34
C GLY A 96 8.95 -1.42 -3.88
N ALA A 97 8.89 -0.24 -4.50
CA ALA A 97 10.06 0.43 -5.05
C ALA A 97 9.90 1.96 -5.08
N ILE A 98 11.01 2.66 -4.94
CA ILE A 98 11.13 4.11 -5.14
C ILE A 98 12.37 4.34 -6.00
N ALA A 99 12.30 5.29 -6.94
CA ALA A 99 13.45 5.79 -7.68
C ALA A 99 13.31 7.30 -7.91
N ILE A 100 14.34 8.06 -7.54
CA ILE A 100 14.44 9.51 -7.74
C ILE A 100 15.27 9.76 -8.99
N GLN A 101 14.78 10.64 -9.86
CA GLN A 101 15.57 11.10 -10.99
C GLN A 101 16.68 12.05 -10.49
N GLN A 102 17.93 11.59 -10.47
CA GLN A 102 19.04 12.39 -9.92
C GLN A 102 19.32 13.70 -10.69
N SER A 103 18.95 13.77 -11.98
CA SER A 103 19.06 15.02 -12.76
C SER A 103 17.95 16.03 -12.47
N ASN A 104 16.83 15.61 -11.89
CA ASN A 104 15.73 16.46 -11.44
C ASN A 104 14.95 15.76 -10.31
N PRO A 105 15.30 15.99 -9.03
CA PRO A 105 14.68 15.35 -7.87
C PRO A 105 13.17 15.60 -7.68
N ASP A 106 12.57 16.53 -8.43
CA ASP A 106 11.10 16.68 -8.45
C ASP A 106 10.42 15.49 -9.14
N VAL A 107 11.15 14.75 -9.98
CA VAL A 107 10.64 13.55 -10.65
C VAL A 107 10.95 12.31 -9.82
N VAL A 108 9.90 11.69 -9.30
CA VAL A 108 9.98 10.48 -8.47
C VAL A 108 9.07 9.40 -9.03
N TRP A 109 9.57 8.17 -9.09
CA TRP A 109 8.84 6.99 -9.50
C TRP A 109 8.58 6.08 -8.30
N VAL A 110 7.37 5.53 -8.22
CA VAL A 110 6.93 4.65 -7.14
C VAL A 110 6.28 3.39 -7.73
N GLY A 111 6.93 2.25 -7.52
CA GLY A 111 6.34 0.94 -7.78
C GLY A 111 5.52 0.49 -6.58
N THR A 112 4.27 0.13 -6.81
CA THR A 112 3.39 -0.36 -5.74
C THR A 112 3.38 -1.89 -5.64
N GLY A 113 3.04 -2.39 -4.45
CA GLY A 113 3.01 -3.80 -4.08
C GLY A 113 4.37 -4.27 -3.58
N GLU A 114 4.39 -4.81 -2.36
CA GLU A 114 5.63 -5.25 -1.71
C GLU A 114 6.34 -6.30 -2.57
N GLY A 115 7.61 -6.04 -2.92
CA GLY A 115 8.39 -6.96 -3.76
C GLY A 115 8.88 -8.22 -3.03
N ASN A 116 8.84 -8.23 -1.70
CA ASN A 116 9.19 -9.40 -0.89
C ASN A 116 7.94 -10.29 -0.70
N PRO A 117 7.92 -11.53 -1.22
CA PRO A 117 6.73 -12.38 -1.19
C PRO A 117 6.48 -13.07 0.16
N ARG A 118 6.31 -12.25 1.20
CA ARG A 118 6.02 -12.65 2.58
C ARG A 118 4.54 -13.04 2.76
N ASN A 119 4.21 -13.84 3.77
CA ASN A 119 2.80 -14.18 4.07
C ASN A 119 1.90 -12.98 4.41
N SER A 120 2.49 -11.85 4.82
CA SER A 120 1.79 -10.63 5.17
C SER A 120 1.95 -9.53 4.11
N LEU A 121 2.33 -9.88 2.88
CA LEU A 121 2.52 -8.88 1.82
C LEU A 121 1.17 -8.34 1.34
N ASN A 122 1.18 -7.09 0.93
CA ASN A 122 0.04 -6.47 0.26
C ASN A 122 0.35 -6.21 -1.22
N ILE A 123 -0.63 -6.49 -2.08
CA ILE A 123 -0.52 -6.28 -3.52
C ILE A 123 -0.57 -4.79 -3.86
N GLY A 124 0.03 -4.43 -4.98
CA GLY A 124 0.04 -3.10 -5.57
C GLY A 124 -0.97 -2.94 -6.70
N LYS A 125 -0.92 -1.77 -7.31
CA LYS A 125 -1.77 -1.31 -8.41
C LYS A 125 -0.97 -0.45 -9.41
N GLY A 126 0.22 -0.91 -9.79
CA GLY A 126 1.01 -0.31 -10.87
C GLY A 126 2.10 0.64 -10.40
N ILE A 127 2.63 1.41 -11.35
CA ILE A 127 3.71 2.36 -11.14
C ILE A 127 3.19 3.79 -11.23
N TYR A 128 3.61 4.65 -10.32
CA TYR A 128 3.23 6.05 -10.25
C TYR A 128 4.43 6.95 -10.48
N LYS A 129 4.18 8.14 -11.03
CA LYS A 129 5.17 9.19 -11.24
C LYS A 129 4.69 10.48 -10.62
N SER A 130 5.58 11.17 -9.92
CA SER A 130 5.40 12.57 -9.51
C SER A 130 6.32 13.45 -10.34
N LEU A 131 5.89 14.69 -10.59
CA LEU A 131 6.68 15.74 -11.23
C LEU A 131 6.87 16.95 -10.29
N ASP A 132 6.50 16.80 -9.02
CA ASP A 132 6.44 17.86 -8.02
C ASP A 132 6.90 17.37 -6.64
N ALA A 133 7.92 16.50 -6.64
CA ALA A 133 8.58 15.94 -5.46
C ALA A 133 7.64 15.17 -4.52
N GLY A 134 6.57 14.59 -5.05
CA GLY A 134 5.60 13.76 -4.34
C GLY A 134 4.32 14.49 -3.92
N LYS A 135 4.09 15.74 -4.32
CA LYS A 135 2.84 16.45 -3.97
C LYS A 135 1.63 15.88 -4.72
N THR A 136 1.83 15.47 -5.97
CA THR A 136 0.86 14.80 -6.81
C THR A 136 1.47 13.58 -7.52
N TRP A 137 0.62 12.61 -7.83
CA TRP A 137 1.02 11.35 -8.45
C TRP A 137 0.10 10.99 -9.60
N THR A 138 0.69 10.57 -10.70
CA THR A 138 -0.01 10.05 -11.88
C THR A 138 0.28 8.57 -12.04
N LEU A 139 -0.76 7.76 -12.28
CA LEU A 139 -0.60 6.36 -12.61
C LEU A 139 -0.03 6.23 -14.03
N MET A 140 1.07 5.50 -14.16
CA MET A 140 1.81 5.32 -15.42
C MET A 140 1.74 3.88 -15.93
N GLY A 141 0.73 3.11 -15.52
CA GLY A 141 0.48 1.74 -15.99
C GLY A 141 1.04 0.63 -15.10
N LEU A 142 1.25 -0.55 -15.68
CA LEU A 142 1.73 -1.78 -15.03
C LEU A 142 0.84 -2.28 -13.87
N GLU A 143 -0.44 -1.91 -13.82
CA GLU A 143 -1.38 -2.24 -12.75
C GLU A 143 -1.55 -3.74 -12.56
N LYS A 144 -1.47 -4.49 -13.66
CA LYS A 144 -1.63 -5.93 -13.62
C LYS A 144 -0.41 -6.63 -13.04
N THR A 145 0.77 -6.00 -12.96
CA THR A 145 1.98 -6.62 -12.39
C THR A 145 1.81 -7.02 -10.92
N ARG A 146 0.87 -6.36 -10.22
CA ARG A 146 0.60 -6.50 -8.77
C ARG A 146 1.76 -6.06 -7.90
N ASN A 147 2.97 -6.56 -8.07
CA ASN A 147 4.09 -6.27 -7.20
C ASN A 147 5.31 -5.85 -8.02
N ILE A 148 5.78 -4.64 -7.76
CA ILE A 148 6.96 -4.05 -8.38
C ILE A 148 8.06 -3.99 -7.33
N HIS A 149 9.16 -4.70 -7.57
CA HIS A 149 10.24 -4.82 -6.60
C HIS A 149 11.36 -3.80 -6.82
N ARG A 150 11.60 -3.37 -8.06
CA ARG A 150 12.61 -2.34 -8.36
C ARG A 150 12.17 -1.43 -9.50
N VAL A 151 12.62 -0.18 -9.43
CA VAL A 151 12.58 0.80 -10.52
C VAL A 151 14.00 1.32 -10.70
N ARG A 152 14.47 1.44 -11.95
CA ARG A 152 15.77 2.02 -12.30
C ARG A 152 15.57 3.04 -13.41
N ILE A 153 16.07 4.24 -13.20
CA ILE A 153 16.05 5.32 -14.18
C ILE A 153 17.40 5.34 -14.87
N ASP A 154 17.42 5.43 -16.18
CA ASP A 154 18.68 5.62 -16.91
C ASP A 154 19.26 7.02 -16.58
N PRO A 155 20.51 7.10 -16.09
CA PRO A 155 21.11 8.38 -15.70
C PRO A 155 21.40 9.31 -16.89
N THR A 156 21.45 8.78 -18.11
CA THR A 156 21.77 9.53 -19.34
C THR A 156 20.52 9.91 -20.14
N ASP A 157 19.43 9.17 -20.00
CA ASP A 157 18.13 9.48 -20.60
C ASP A 157 16.98 9.20 -19.61
N PRO A 158 16.50 10.21 -18.87
CA PRO A 158 15.44 10.01 -17.88
C PRO A 158 14.07 9.58 -18.43
N ASN A 159 13.86 9.59 -19.76
CA ASN A 159 12.68 8.97 -20.37
C ASN A 159 12.76 7.45 -20.41
N THR A 160 13.98 6.91 -20.25
CA THR A 160 14.24 5.49 -20.17
C THR A 160 14.18 5.01 -18.72
N VAL A 161 13.18 4.18 -18.41
CA VAL A 161 12.98 3.60 -17.07
C VAL A 161 12.75 2.10 -17.18
N TYR A 162 13.36 1.36 -16.27
CA TYR A 162 13.25 -0.09 -16.15
C TYR A 162 12.52 -0.46 -14.87
N VAL A 163 11.64 -1.45 -14.95
CA VAL A 163 10.84 -1.93 -13.82
C VAL A 163 11.02 -3.44 -13.67
N ALA A 164 11.44 -3.86 -12.49
CA ALA A 164 11.46 -5.26 -12.07
C ALA A 164 10.12 -5.60 -11.42
N ALA A 165 9.27 -6.33 -12.16
CA ALA A 165 8.03 -6.87 -11.66
C ALA A 165 8.26 -8.29 -11.15
N ILE A 166 8.15 -8.48 -9.85
CA ILE A 166 8.18 -9.83 -9.27
C ILE A 166 6.87 -10.58 -9.58
N GLY A 167 5.76 -9.85 -9.78
CA GLY A 167 4.48 -10.44 -10.19
C GLY A 167 3.61 -10.85 -9.01
N ASN A 168 2.50 -11.53 -9.32
CA ASN A 168 1.61 -12.09 -8.30
C ASN A 168 2.30 -13.27 -7.58
N PRO A 169 2.49 -13.21 -6.25
CA PRO A 169 3.10 -14.29 -5.50
C PRO A 169 2.16 -15.47 -5.25
N TYR A 170 0.84 -15.28 -5.39
CA TYR A 170 -0.18 -16.26 -4.99
C TYR A 170 -0.73 -17.10 -6.15
N ALA A 171 -0.37 -16.79 -7.39
CA ALA A 171 -0.89 -17.48 -8.58
C ALA A 171 0.09 -17.37 -9.76
N PRO A 172 0.12 -18.36 -10.66
CA PRO A 172 0.68 -18.18 -11.99
C PRO A 172 0.10 -16.93 -12.65
N HIS A 173 0.97 -16.07 -13.16
CA HIS A 173 0.61 -14.77 -13.68
C HIS A 173 1.65 -14.28 -14.66
N SER A 174 1.22 -13.87 -15.86
CA SER A 174 2.12 -13.49 -16.95
C SER A 174 2.73 -12.09 -16.79
N GLU A 175 2.12 -11.19 -16.01
CA GLU A 175 2.59 -9.81 -15.84
C GLU A 175 3.73 -9.75 -14.81
N ARG A 176 4.88 -10.28 -15.19
CA ARG A 176 6.11 -10.33 -14.41
C ARG A 176 7.32 -10.25 -15.33
N GLY A 177 8.50 -10.01 -14.76
CA GLY A 177 9.75 -9.87 -15.50
C GLY A 177 10.26 -8.43 -15.50
N VAL A 178 10.97 -8.04 -16.55
CA VAL A 178 11.51 -6.68 -16.70
C VAL A 178 10.73 -5.93 -17.77
N PHE A 179 10.20 -4.78 -17.39
CA PHE A 179 9.53 -3.84 -18.29
C PHE A 179 10.43 -2.62 -18.50
N LYS A 180 10.38 -2.05 -19.71
CA LYS A 180 11.12 -0.85 -20.11
C LYS A 180 10.17 0.15 -20.76
N THR A 181 10.29 1.41 -20.40
CA THR A 181 9.77 2.55 -21.18
C THR A 181 10.96 3.34 -21.76
N THR A 182 10.72 4.04 -22.85
CA THR A 182 11.64 5.04 -23.45
C THR A 182 10.92 6.35 -23.76
N ASP A 183 9.69 6.51 -23.26
CA ASP A 183 8.81 7.66 -23.53
C ASP A 183 8.30 8.29 -22.21
N GLY A 184 9.06 8.10 -21.13
CA GLY A 184 8.74 8.66 -19.82
C GLY A 184 7.55 8.00 -19.13
N GLY A 185 7.22 6.76 -19.51
CA GLY A 185 6.19 5.89 -18.94
C GLY A 185 4.83 5.91 -19.64
N GLN A 186 4.73 6.50 -20.82
CA GLN A 186 3.50 6.46 -21.61
C GLN A 186 3.22 5.06 -22.13
N THR A 187 4.27 4.34 -22.55
CA THR A 187 4.20 2.94 -22.96
C THR A 187 5.28 2.09 -22.30
N TRP A 188 4.99 0.80 -22.15
CA TRP A 188 5.88 -0.18 -21.53
C TRP A 188 6.04 -1.40 -22.42
N LYS A 189 7.30 -1.79 -22.65
CA LYS A 189 7.68 -3.04 -23.33
C LYS A 189 8.25 -4.03 -22.33
N ARG A 190 7.75 -5.26 -22.31
CA ARG A 190 8.39 -6.36 -21.56
C ARG A 190 9.62 -6.84 -22.31
N ILE A 191 10.79 -6.65 -21.72
CA ILE A 191 12.09 -6.95 -22.35
C ILE A 191 12.74 -8.23 -21.81
N LEU A 192 12.28 -8.73 -20.66
CA LEU A 192 12.71 -10.01 -20.11
C LEU A 192 11.50 -10.72 -19.48
N PHE A 193 11.30 -11.97 -19.90
CA PHE A 193 10.25 -12.85 -19.39
C PHE A 193 10.77 -14.29 -19.45
N VAL A 194 10.53 -15.06 -18.39
CA VAL A 194 10.95 -16.47 -18.32
C VAL A 194 9.72 -17.38 -18.47
N ASN A 195 8.77 -17.28 -17.54
CA ASN A 195 7.48 -17.98 -17.55
C ASN A 195 6.50 -17.26 -16.59
N ASP A 196 5.31 -17.83 -16.37
CA ASP A 196 4.24 -17.27 -15.54
C ASP A 196 4.44 -17.45 -14.01
N THR A 197 5.50 -18.11 -13.58
CA THR A 197 5.85 -18.32 -12.15
C THR A 197 7.18 -17.68 -11.75
N THR A 198 7.93 -17.12 -12.71
CA THR A 198 9.28 -16.56 -12.50
C THR A 198 9.32 -15.05 -12.75
N GLY A 199 9.46 -14.29 -11.67
CA GLY A 199 9.48 -12.82 -11.68
C GLY A 199 10.87 -12.22 -11.52
N CYS A 200 10.99 -10.91 -11.72
CA CYS A 200 12.26 -10.21 -11.47
C CYS A 200 12.31 -9.73 -10.02
N ALA A 201 13.22 -10.29 -9.23
CA ALA A 201 13.39 -10.01 -7.81
C ALA A 201 14.46 -8.95 -7.53
N GLU A 202 15.32 -8.62 -8.48
CA GLU A 202 16.29 -7.53 -8.33
C GLU A 202 16.72 -7.07 -9.73
N LEU A 203 17.00 -5.77 -9.86
CA LEU A 203 17.52 -5.19 -11.08
C LEU A 203 18.52 -4.11 -10.72
N VAL A 204 19.77 -4.35 -11.09
CA VAL A 204 20.86 -3.39 -10.92
C VAL A 204 21.39 -2.98 -12.29
N MET A 205 21.70 -1.70 -12.42
CA MET A 205 22.30 -1.11 -13.59
C MET A 205 23.79 -0.89 -13.32
N ASP A 206 24.64 -1.18 -14.29
CA ASP A 206 26.06 -0.85 -14.21
C ASP A 206 26.22 0.68 -14.20
N PRO A 207 26.79 1.28 -13.13
CA PRO A 207 26.89 2.74 -13.02
C PRO A 207 27.81 3.36 -14.07
N SER A 208 28.69 2.57 -14.68
CA SER A 208 29.60 3.01 -15.75
C SER A 208 29.05 2.74 -17.16
N ASN A 209 28.02 1.91 -17.28
CA ASN A 209 27.41 1.55 -18.55
C ASN A 209 25.90 1.28 -18.38
N PRO A 210 25.03 2.30 -18.55
CA PRO A 210 23.59 2.15 -18.31
C PRO A 210 22.89 1.18 -19.29
N ASN A 211 23.56 0.77 -20.36
CA ASN A 211 23.07 -0.28 -21.27
C ASN A 211 23.25 -1.70 -20.73
N LYS A 212 23.97 -1.88 -19.61
CA LYS A 212 24.21 -3.17 -18.98
C LYS A 212 23.44 -3.25 -17.66
N LEU A 213 22.46 -4.14 -17.63
CA LEU A 213 21.67 -4.45 -16.44
C LEU A 213 21.84 -5.92 -16.07
N ILE A 214 21.82 -6.20 -14.77
CA ILE A 214 21.79 -7.55 -14.22
C ILE A 214 20.42 -7.73 -13.54
N ALA A 215 19.67 -8.73 -14.01
CA ALA A 215 18.36 -9.07 -13.49
C ALA A 215 18.42 -10.40 -12.72
N CYS A 216 17.94 -10.39 -11.47
CA CYS A 216 17.73 -11.61 -10.69
C CYS A 216 16.32 -12.12 -10.97
N MET A 217 16.22 -13.30 -11.59
CA MET A 217 14.96 -13.95 -11.89
C MET A 217 14.67 -15.01 -10.83
N TRP A 218 13.51 -14.95 -10.19
CA TRP A 218 13.12 -15.85 -9.11
C TRP A 218 11.78 -16.53 -9.42
N GLN A 219 11.82 -17.86 -9.51
CA GLN A 219 10.62 -18.68 -9.51
C GLN A 219 10.12 -18.83 -8.09
N HIS A 220 8.89 -18.41 -7.83
CA HIS A 220 8.28 -18.58 -6.51
C HIS A 220 6.76 -18.72 -6.59
N TYR A 221 6.21 -19.39 -5.58
CA TYR A 221 4.79 -19.53 -5.38
C TYR A 221 4.47 -19.57 -3.88
N ARG A 222 3.56 -18.70 -3.45
CA ARG A 222 3.18 -18.54 -2.05
C ARG A 222 1.79 -19.10 -1.81
N GLN A 223 1.73 -20.12 -0.95
CA GLN A 223 0.51 -20.59 -0.33
C GLN A 223 0.39 -19.99 1.07
N PRO A 224 -0.80 -19.98 1.71
CA PRO A 224 -0.96 -19.47 3.07
C PRO A 224 -0.01 -20.14 4.09
N TRP A 225 0.30 -21.43 3.91
CA TRP A 225 1.08 -22.25 4.85
C TRP A 225 2.52 -22.56 4.41
N ARG A 226 2.92 -22.31 3.16
CA ARG A 226 4.28 -22.59 2.68
C ARG A 226 4.73 -21.70 1.53
N MET A 227 6.03 -21.64 1.32
CA MET A 227 6.69 -20.97 0.21
C MET A 227 7.41 -22.02 -0.65
N GLN A 228 7.26 -21.92 -1.96
CA GLN A 228 7.94 -22.74 -2.97
C GLN A 228 8.67 -21.83 -3.95
#